data_AF-A0A974SIF1-F1
#
_entry.id   AF-A0A974SIF1-F1
#
_cell.length_a   1.000
_cell.length_b   1.000
_cell.length_c   1.000
_cell.angle_alpha   90.00
_cell.angle_beta   90.00
_cell.angle_gamma   90.00
#
_symmetry.space_group_name_H-M   'P 1'
#
loop_
_entity.id
_entity.type
_entity.pdbx_description
1 polymer ?
#
loop_
_entity_poly.entity_id
_entity_poly.type
_entity_poly.pdbx_seq_one_letter_code
_entity_poly.pdbx_strand_id
1 'polypeptide(L)'
;MTGATLFGLAGAILAGCGVYGLLTAGGGLGRILGFNVLGGGVFLIFGAVARRGAAAGFHADPVPQALVITGIVVAFCATALALALLVRLREVEAGPAPDDGKRETER
;
A
#
# COMPACT_ATOMS: atom_id res chain seq x y z
N MET A 1 27.71 -9.70 -5.96
CA MET A 1 26.41 -9.79 -5.25
C MET A 1 25.45 -10.59 -6.12
N THR A 2 24.78 -11.61 -5.59
CA THR A 2 23.73 -12.31 -6.35
C THR A 2 22.48 -11.42 -6.43
N GLY A 3 21.72 -11.53 -7.53
CA GLY A 3 20.52 -10.70 -7.73
C GLY A 3 19.52 -10.84 -6.57
N ALA A 4 19.35 -12.04 -6.02
CA ALA A 4 18.47 -12.28 -4.88
C ALA A 4 18.87 -11.46 -3.63
N THR A 5 20.16 -11.32 -3.34
CA THR A 5 20.63 -10.51 -2.20
C THR A 5 20.37 -9.02 -2.43
N LEU A 6 20.52 -8.52 -3.67
CA LEU A 6 20.23 -7.13 -4.00
C LEU A 6 18.73 -6.82 -3.82
N PHE A 7 17.85 -7.65 -4.37
CA PHE A 7 16.39 -7.48 -4.24
C PHE A 7 15.92 -7.67 -2.80
N GLY A 8 16.53 -8.59 -2.05
CA GLY A 8 16.24 -8.78 -0.63
C GLY A 8 16.61 -7.55 0.23
N LEU A 9 17.80 -6.98 0.01
CA LEU A 9 18.24 -5.77 0.71
C LEU A 9 17.39 -4.55 0.32
N ALA A 10 17.10 -4.36 -0.97
CA ALA A 10 16.22 -3.30 -1.44
C ALA A 10 14.83 -3.44 -0.81
N GLY A 11 14.26 -4.64 -0.81
CA GLY A 11 12.97 -4.93 -0.18
C GLY A 11 12.96 -4.67 1.33
N ALA A 12 14.04 -5.00 2.04
CA ALA A 12 14.17 -4.72 3.47
C ALA A 12 14.24 -3.22 3.76
N ILE A 13 14.97 -2.45 2.95
CA ILE A 13 15.02 -0.98 3.04
C ILE A 13 13.64 -0.38 2.80
N LEU A 14 12.95 -0.81 1.73
CA LEU A 14 11.58 -0.37 1.43
C LEU A 14 10.62 -0.71 2.57
N ALA A 15 10.68 -1.92 3.13
CA ALA A 15 9.87 -2.31 4.27
C ALA A 15 10.14 -1.42 5.49
N GLY A 16 11.41 -1.14 5.80
CA GLY A 16 11.81 -0.22 6.87
C GLY A 16 11.27 1.20 6.67
N CYS A 17 11.42 1.75 5.46
CA CYS A 17 10.85 3.05 5.09
C CYS A 17 9.32 3.07 5.20
N GLY A 18 8.66 1.99 4.80
CA GLY A 18 7.21 1.83 4.90
C GLY A 18 6.72 1.82 6.34
N VAL A 19 7.37 1.05 7.23
CA VAL A 19 7.08 1.07 8.68
C VAL A 19 7.29 2.47 9.24
N TYR A 20 8.43 3.11 8.92
CA TYR A 20 8.71 4.47 9.38
C TYR A 20 7.62 5.46 8.92
N GLY A 21 7.25 5.43 7.64
CA GLY A 21 6.19 6.28 7.11
C GLY A 21 4.82 6.00 7.73
N LEU A 22 4.49 4.74 7.99
CA LEU A 22 3.24 4.35 8.65
C LEU A 22 3.15 4.89 10.08
N LEU A 23 4.27 4.89 10.82
CA LEU A 23 4.32 5.35 12.21
C LEU A 23 4.43 6.89 12.35
N THR A 24 5.12 7.55 11.41
CA THR A 24 5.42 8.99 11.51
C THR A 24 4.48 9.89 10.72
N ALA A 25 3.66 9.35 9.81
CA ALA A 25 2.75 10.15 9.02
C ALA A 25 1.67 10.84 9.87
N GLY A 26 1.57 12.17 9.72
CA GLY A 26 0.60 13.00 10.43
C GLY A 26 -0.85 12.92 9.91
N GLY A 27 -1.07 12.34 8.72
CA GLY A 27 -2.41 12.26 8.11
C GLY A 27 -2.73 10.87 7.55
N GLY A 28 -4.02 10.60 7.37
CA GLY A 28 -4.53 9.30 6.87
C GLY A 28 -3.92 8.89 5.52
N LEU A 29 -3.82 9.82 4.57
CA LEU A 29 -3.19 9.56 3.26
C LEU A 29 -1.72 9.12 3.39
N GLY A 30 -0.95 9.80 4.26
CA GLY A 30 0.45 9.46 4.50
C GLY A 30 0.61 8.06 5.10
N ARG A 31 -0.28 7.66 6.02
CA ARG A 31 -0.30 6.31 6.59
C ARG A 31 -0.65 5.25 5.54
N ILE A 32 -1.62 5.51 4.66
CA ILE A 32 -1.99 4.62 3.56
C ILE A 32 -0.80 4.44 2.60
N LEU A 33 -0.07 5.52 2.29
CA LEU A 33 1.12 5.45 1.46
C LEU A 33 2.23 4.63 2.13
N GLY A 34 2.50 4.88 3.42
CA GLY A 34 3.47 4.10 4.21
C GLY A 34 3.15 2.60 4.23
N PHE A 35 1.87 2.26 4.38
CA PHE A 35 1.40 0.87 4.29
C PHE A 35 1.67 0.24 2.92
N ASN A 36 1.44 0.97 1.82
CA ASN A 36 1.73 0.47 0.47
C ASN A 36 3.23 0.29 0.21
N VAL A 37 4.07 1.20 0.72
CA VAL A 37 5.54 1.08 0.63
C VAL A 37 6.03 -0.13 1.41
N LEU A 38 5.48 -0.37 2.61
CA LEU A 38 5.75 -1.58 3.40
C LEU A 38 5.37 -2.84 2.62
N GLY A 39 4.16 -2.89 2.08
CA GLY A 39 3.69 -4.02 1.25
C GLY A 39 4.60 -4.26 0.04
N GLY A 40 4.98 -3.20 -0.68
CA GLY A 40 5.91 -3.29 -1.82
C GLY A 40 7.29 -3.86 -1.44
N GLY A 41 7.83 -3.49 -0.28
CA GLY A 41 9.06 -4.08 0.25
C GLY A 41 8.93 -5.57 0.54
N VAL A 42 7.83 -5.98 1.18
CA VAL A 42 7.54 -7.41 1.46
C VAL A 42 7.37 -8.21 0.16
N PHE A 43 6.66 -7.68 -0.83
CA PHE A 43 6.47 -8.33 -2.13
C PHE A 43 7.79 -8.50 -2.88
N LEU A 44 8.71 -7.52 -2.80
CA LEU A 44 10.05 -7.62 -3.37
C LEU A 44 10.88 -8.72 -2.71
N ILE A 45 10.80 -8.86 -1.38
CA ILE A 45 11.49 -9.93 -0.65
C ILE A 45 10.97 -11.30 -1.10
N PHE A 46 9.65 -11.48 -1.18
CA PHE A 46 9.05 -12.73 -1.67
C PHE A 46 9.42 -13.03 -3.12
N GLY A 47 9.46 -12.02 -4.00
CA GLY A 47 9.92 -12.18 -5.38
C GLY A 47 11.40 -12.57 -5.48
N ALA A 48 12.24 -12.07 -4.56
CA ALA A 48 13.64 -12.49 -4.46
C ALA A 48 13.76 -13.96 -4.01
N VAL A 49 12.93 -14.39 -3.07
CA VAL A 49 12.84 -15.79 -2.61
C VAL A 49 12.36 -16.71 -3.72
N ALA A 50 11.30 -16.33 -4.45
CA ALA A 50 10.74 -17.10 -5.57
C ALA A 50 11.80 -17.44 -6.64
N ARG A 51 12.73 -16.52 -6.89
CA ARG A 51 13.79 -16.67 -7.89
C ARG A 51 15.09 -17.27 -7.35
N ARG A 52 15.17 -17.62 -6.07
CA ARG A 52 16.41 -18.13 -5.46
C ARG A 52 16.91 -19.43 -6.11
N GLY A 53 16.02 -20.30 -6.58
CA GLY A 53 16.34 -21.53 -7.32
C GLY A 53 16.73 -21.31 -8.79
N ALA A 54 16.29 -20.20 -9.40
CA ALA A 54 16.55 -19.89 -10.81
C ALA A 54 18.03 -19.65 -11.11
N ALA A 55 18.79 -19.16 -10.12
CA ALA A 55 20.23 -18.98 -10.25
C ALA A 55 21.02 -20.31 -10.37
N ALA A 56 20.40 -21.44 -10.02
CA ALA A 56 20.98 -22.77 -10.10
C ALA A 56 20.41 -23.62 -11.26
N GLY A 57 19.67 -23.00 -12.20
CA GLY A 57 19.07 -23.68 -13.35
C GLY A 57 17.73 -24.35 -13.08
N PHE A 58 17.19 -24.23 -11.86
CA PHE A 58 15.85 -24.72 -11.53
C PHE A 58 14.78 -23.70 -11.92
N HIS A 59 13.55 -24.15 -12.14
CA HIS A 59 12.43 -23.24 -12.35
C HIS A 59 12.17 -22.39 -11.09
N ALA A 60 11.61 -21.19 -11.27
CA ALA A 60 11.21 -20.35 -10.15
C ALA A 60 10.16 -21.05 -9.29
N ASP A 61 10.20 -20.82 -7.98
CA ASP A 61 9.23 -21.41 -7.05
C ASP A 61 7.85 -20.76 -7.26
N PRO A 62 6.83 -21.54 -7.67
CA PRO A 62 5.50 -21.00 -7.93
C PRO A 62 4.78 -20.53 -6.66
N VAL A 63 5.17 -21.02 -5.47
CA VAL A 63 4.43 -20.73 -4.23
C VAL A 63 4.62 -19.27 -3.78
N PRO A 64 5.85 -18.74 -3.58
CA PRO A 64 6.02 -17.33 -3.24
C PRO A 64 5.53 -16.40 -4.36
N GLN A 65 5.58 -16.84 -5.61
CA GLN A 65 5.05 -16.07 -6.75
C GLN A 65 3.52 -15.91 -6.66
N ALA A 66 2.79 -16.99 -6.40
CA ALA A 66 1.33 -16.94 -6.23
C ALA A 66 0.93 -16.10 -5.01
N LEU A 67 1.70 -16.18 -3.92
CA LEU A 67 1.50 -15.35 -2.73
C LEU A 67 1.65 -13.86 -3.02
N VAL A 68 2.63 -13.46 -3.85
CA VAL A 68 2.83 -12.06 -4.24
C VAL A 68 1.66 -11.54 -5.06
N ILE A 69 1.21 -12.26 -6.08
CA ILE A 69 0.10 -11.81 -6.94
C ILE A 69 -1.18 -11.65 -6.10
N THR A 70 -1.47 -12.62 -5.24
CA THR A 70 -2.62 -12.58 -4.33
C THR A 70 -2.50 -11.41 -3.34
N GLY A 71 -1.31 -11.24 -2.75
CA GLY A 71 -1.02 -10.16 -1.82
C GLY A 71 -1.18 -8.77 -2.42
N ILE A 72 -0.76 -8.58 -3.68
CA ILE A 72 -0.92 -7.30 -4.40
C ILE A 72 -2.40 -6.94 -4.53
N VAL A 73 -3.25 -7.89 -4.91
CA VAL A 73 -4.69 -7.65 -5.04
C VAL A 73 -5.31 -7.32 -3.68
N VAL A 74 -4.94 -8.04 -2.62
CA VAL A 74 -5.42 -7.77 -1.25
C VAL A 74 -4.99 -6.38 -0.78
N ALA A 75 -3.73 -5.98 -1.02
CA ALA A 75 -3.23 -4.66 -0.67
C ALA A 75 -3.93 -3.54 -1.44
N PHE A 76 -4.24 -3.76 -2.72
CA PHE A 76 -5.03 -2.85 -3.52
C PHE A 76 -6.44 -2.66 -2.95
N CYS A 77 -7.15 -3.75 -2.64
CA CYS A 77 -8.47 -3.68 -2.03
C CYS A 77 -8.45 -2.99 -0.66
N ALA A 78 -7.45 -3.29 0.18
CA ALA A 78 -7.27 -2.62 1.47
C ALA A 78 -7.03 -1.12 1.31
N THR A 79 -6.26 -0.71 0.30
CA THR A 79 -6.02 0.71 -0.01
C THR A 79 -7.28 1.41 -0.48
N ALA A 80 -8.05 0.78 -1.39
CA ALA A 80 -9.33 1.30 -1.84
C ALA A 80 -10.31 1.49 -0.68
N LEU A 81 -10.41 0.50 0.21
CA LEU A 81 -11.24 0.59 1.41
C LEU A 81 -10.77 1.71 2.35
N ALA A 82 -9.46 1.79 2.62
CA ALA A 82 -8.90 2.81 3.50
C ALA A 82 -9.15 4.23 2.96
N LEU A 83 -9.02 4.43 1.65
CA LEU A 83 -9.34 5.71 1.00
C LEU A 83 -10.83 6.03 1.07
N ALA A 84 -11.71 5.05 0.82
CA ALA A 84 -13.15 5.25 0.94
C ALA A 84 -13.55 5.67 2.37
N LEU A 85 -13.00 4.98 3.38
CA LEU A 85 -13.21 5.34 4.79
C LEU A 85 -12.65 6.72 5.13
N LEU A 86 -11.48 7.07 4.59
CA LEU A 86 -10.87 8.37 4.81
C LEU A 86 -11.73 9.50 4.23
N VAL A 87 -12.27 9.34 3.02
CA VAL A 87 -13.19 10.32 2.42
C VAL A 87 -14.45 10.46 3.27
N ARG A 88 -15.05 9.35 3.68
CA ARG A 88 -16.26 9.36 4.53
C ARG A 88 -16.02 10.03 5.88
N LEU A 89 -14.88 9.78 6.51
CA LEU A 89 -14.52 10.44 7.75
C LEU A 89 -14.47 11.96 7.57
N ARG A 90 -13.87 12.43 6.47
CA ARG A 90 -13.76 13.87 6.17
C ARG A 90 -15.11 14.52 5.88
N GLU A 91 -16.02 13.81 5.20
CA GLU A 91 -17.40 14.28 4.99
C GLU A 91 -18.16 14.45 6.32
N VAL A 92 -18.03 13.47 7.23
CA VAL A 92 -18.66 13.54 8.56
C VAL A 92 -18.08 14.68 9.41
N GLU A 93 -16.77 14.88 9.34
CA GLU A 93 -16.07 15.91 10.11
C GLU A 93 -16.33 17.34 9.59
N ALA A 94 -16.62 17.49 8.29
CA ALA A 94 -16.95 18.78 7.69
C ALA A 94 -18.34 19.33 8.08
N GLY A 95 -19.22 18.49 8.65
CA GLY A 95 -20.60 18.86 8.99
C GLY A 95 -21.50 19.13 7.77
N PRO A 96 -22.81 19.33 7.96
CA PRO A 96 -23.72 19.66 6.86
C PRO A 96 -23.24 20.92 6.15
N ALA A 97 -23.20 20.89 4.81
CA ALA A 97 -22.93 22.08 4.03
C ALA A 97 -23.91 23.20 4.45
N PRO A 98 -23.45 24.46 4.60
CA PRO A 98 -24.34 25.57 4.88
C PRO A 98 -25.46 25.56 3.85
N ASP A 99 -26.71 25.46 4.32
CA ASP A 99 -27.90 25.62 3.51
C ASP A 99 -27.76 26.95 2.78
N ASP A 100 -27.49 26.93 1.47
CA ASP A 100 -27.43 28.13 0.64
C ASP A 100 -28.88 28.60 0.48
N GLY A 101 -29.39 29.25 1.53
CA GLY A 101 -30.69 29.91 1.62
C GLY A 101 -30.79 31.09 0.68
N LYS A 102 -30.54 30.87 -0.61
CA LYS A 102 -30.70 31.85 -1.65
C LYS A 102 -32.13 31.82 -2.18
N ARG A 103 -32.87 32.79 -1.66
CA ARG A 103 -33.71 33.71 -2.45
C ARG A 103 -34.96 33.10 -3.10
N GLU A 104 -35.90 32.64 -2.29
CA GLU A 104 -37.31 33.04 -2.54
C GLU A 104 -37.51 34.44 -1.95
N THR A 105 -36.97 35.43 -2.67
CA THR A 105 -37.24 36.85 -2.44
C THR A 105 -37.59 37.54 -3.77
N GLU A 106 -38.10 36.79 -4.74
CA GLU A 106 -38.86 37.37 -5.83
C GLU A 106 -40.35 37.24 -5.51
N ARG A 107 -40.81 38.34 -4.89
CA ARG A 107 -42.19 38.80 -4.84
C ARG A 107 -42.86 38.83 -6.20
#